data_AF-A0A9E2LJW0-F1
#
_entry.id   AF-A0A9E2LJW0-F1
#
_cell.length_a   1.000
_cell.length_b   1.000
_cell.length_c   1.000
_cell.angle_alpha   90.00
_cell.angle_beta   90.00
_cell.angle_gamma   90.00
#
_symmetry.space_group_name_H-M   'P 1'
#
loop_
_entity.id
_entity.type
_entity.pdbx_description
1 polymer ?
#
loop_
_entity_poly.entity_id
_entity_poly.type
_entity_poly.pdbx_seq_one_letter_code
_entity_poly.pdbx_strand_id
1 'polypeptide(L)'
;MNKILFNRDSIELKEIRELIEKQSHRCLVLWVIDCAPRVISIFEKRYPNDLRPREAFNATILWSKGEIKMPVARRAALDAHKAASDVNDDLAACAAAHAMGHVLGTVHVETHAMGLMMYGLTALVLNAPIKDRQKVIECETQIFYDRLKFWESETDKEERKWASFLLKNDVPNKEKILREKLTTKKANL
;
A
#
# COMPACT_ATOMS: atom_id res chain seq x y z
N MET A 1 -5.44 13.26 -16.01
CA MET A 1 -5.43 11.79 -16.29
C MET A 1 -4.42 11.17 -15.33
N ASN A 2 -4.85 10.37 -14.35
CA ASN A 2 -3.96 9.75 -13.36
C ASN A 2 -2.98 8.82 -14.08
N LYS A 3 -1.73 9.26 -14.25
CA LYS A 3 -0.70 8.51 -14.99
C LYS A 3 0.00 7.55 -14.02
N ILE A 4 -0.71 6.50 -13.63
CA ILE A 4 -0.14 5.39 -12.87
C ILE A 4 0.88 4.67 -13.77
N LEU A 5 2.10 4.44 -13.24
CA LEU A 5 3.18 3.82 -14.02
C LEU A 5 3.17 2.28 -13.93
N PHE A 6 2.62 1.74 -12.84
CA PHE A 6 2.66 0.31 -12.57
C PHE A 6 1.26 -0.28 -12.40
N ASN A 7 1.07 -1.50 -12.86
CA ASN A 7 -0.12 -2.28 -12.61
C ASN A 7 0.27 -3.64 -12.02
N ARG A 8 -0.72 -4.46 -11.64
CA ARG A 8 -0.45 -5.78 -11.02
C ARG A 8 0.37 -6.74 -11.89
N ASP A 9 0.39 -6.56 -13.20
CA ASP A 9 1.14 -7.39 -14.15
C ASP A 9 2.49 -6.76 -14.56
N SER A 10 2.86 -5.60 -14.01
CA SER A 10 4.20 -4.99 -14.20
C SER A 10 5.30 -5.96 -13.77
N ILE A 11 6.33 -6.13 -14.62
CA ILE A 11 7.41 -7.09 -14.39
C ILE A 11 8.21 -6.74 -13.12
N GLU A 12 8.37 -5.44 -12.85
CA GLU A 12 9.05 -4.88 -11.69
C GLU A 12 8.35 -5.24 -10.37
N LEU A 13 7.04 -5.54 -10.44
CA LEU A 13 6.23 -5.88 -9.27
C LEU A 13 6.03 -7.39 -9.10
N LYS A 14 6.55 -8.22 -10.01
CA LYS A 14 6.28 -9.67 -10.02
C LYS A 14 6.73 -10.34 -8.72
N GLU A 15 7.99 -10.14 -8.33
CA GLU A 15 8.58 -10.82 -7.17
C GLU A 15 7.91 -10.42 -5.86
N ILE A 16 7.65 -9.12 -5.68
CA ILE A 16 6.98 -8.65 -4.48
C ILE A 16 5.51 -9.06 -4.43
N ARG A 17 4.81 -9.11 -5.57
CA ARG A 17 3.45 -9.65 -5.64
C ARG A 17 3.41 -11.11 -5.20
N GLU A 18 4.31 -11.94 -5.73
CA GLU A 18 4.42 -13.35 -5.34
C GLU A 18 4.76 -13.52 -3.85
N LEU A 19 5.53 -12.60 -3.27
CA LEU A 19 5.79 -12.58 -1.84
C LEU A 19 4.53 -12.18 -1.05
N ILE A 20 3.82 -11.12 -1.46
CA ILE A 20 2.55 -10.66 -0.85
C ILE A 20 1.51 -11.77 -0.80
N GLU A 21 1.37 -12.56 -1.87
CA GLU A 21 0.42 -13.67 -1.96
C GLU A 21 0.64 -14.76 -0.90
N LYS A 22 1.84 -14.84 -0.33
CA LYS A 22 2.24 -15.83 0.69
C LYS A 22 2.16 -15.31 2.12
N GLN A 23 1.96 -14.01 2.31
CA GLN A 23 1.98 -13.40 3.64
C GLN A 23 0.64 -13.46 4.36
N SER A 24 0.70 -13.47 5.69
CA SER A 24 -0.46 -13.28 6.54
C SER A 24 -0.99 -11.85 6.45
N HIS A 25 -2.26 -11.64 6.80
CA HIS A 25 -2.87 -10.31 6.80
C HIS A 25 -2.14 -9.34 7.75
N ARG A 26 -1.74 -9.82 8.94
CA ARG A 26 -0.96 -9.01 9.91
C ARG A 26 0.40 -8.59 9.38
N CYS A 27 1.10 -9.49 8.69
CA CYS A 27 2.39 -9.19 8.05
C CYS A 27 2.23 -8.06 7.02
N LEU A 28 1.22 -8.15 6.15
CA LEU A 28 0.96 -7.10 5.17
C LEU A 28 0.59 -5.76 5.81
N VAL A 29 -0.18 -5.76 6.90
CA VAL A 29 -0.54 -4.53 7.63
C VAL A 29 0.69 -3.86 8.24
N LEU A 30 1.59 -4.62 8.88
CA LEU A 30 2.83 -4.07 9.44
C LEU A 30 3.74 -3.53 8.35
N TRP A 31 3.88 -4.29 7.26
CA TRP A 31 4.69 -3.89 6.12
C TRP A 31 4.23 -2.57 5.50
N VAL A 32 2.91 -2.40 5.25
CA VAL A 32 2.44 -1.12 4.70
C VAL A 32 2.58 0.03 5.69
N ILE A 33 2.45 -0.19 7.01
CA ILE A 33 2.67 0.83 8.03
C ILE A 33 4.14 1.28 8.04
N ASP A 34 5.07 0.34 7.93
CA ASP A 34 6.51 0.59 7.93
C ASP A 34 6.99 1.31 6.66
N CYS A 35 6.44 0.94 5.50
CA CYS A 35 6.87 1.51 4.24
C CYS A 35 6.15 2.81 3.84
N ALA A 36 4.91 3.05 4.29
CA ALA A 36 4.12 4.23 3.94
C ALA A 36 4.79 5.59 4.22
N PRO A 37 5.56 5.79 5.32
CA PRO A 37 6.30 7.04 5.58
C PRO A 37 7.18 7.51 4.42
N ARG A 38 7.77 6.59 3.65
CA ARG A 38 8.60 6.92 2.48
C ARG A 38 7.79 7.64 1.41
N VAL A 39 6.58 7.15 1.17
CA VAL A 39 5.67 7.65 0.12
C VAL A 39 4.94 8.91 0.57
N ILE A 40 4.35 8.91 1.76
CA ILE A 40 3.52 10.02 2.24
C ILE A 40 4.32 11.33 2.36
N SER A 41 5.63 11.24 2.66
CA SER A 41 6.50 12.41 2.77
C SER A 41 6.55 13.25 1.49
N ILE A 42 6.27 12.66 0.32
CA ILE A 42 6.17 13.38 -0.96
C ILE A 42 5.00 14.35 -0.95
N PHE A 43 3.83 13.88 -0.51
CA PHE A 43 2.63 14.69 -0.42
C PHE A 43 2.80 15.79 0.63
N GLU A 44 3.27 15.43 1.84
CA GLU A 44 3.39 16.37 2.97
C GLU A 44 4.36 17.51 2.71
N LYS A 45 5.45 17.25 1.96
CA LYS A 45 6.40 18.31 1.58
C LYS A 45 5.80 19.34 0.62
N ARG A 46 4.87 18.92 -0.23
CA ARG A 46 4.30 19.76 -1.29
C ARG A 46 3.00 20.44 -0.85
N TYR A 47 2.21 19.75 -0.03
CA TYR A 47 0.90 20.20 0.47
C TYR A 47 0.84 20.10 2.00
N PRO A 48 1.68 20.86 2.74
CA PRO A 48 1.83 20.69 4.20
C PRO A 48 0.56 20.99 5.01
N ASN A 49 -0.37 21.74 4.45
CA ASN A 49 -1.63 22.11 5.10
C ASN A 49 -2.77 21.10 4.84
N ASP A 50 -2.58 20.14 3.92
CA ASP A 50 -3.56 19.10 3.64
C ASP A 50 -3.19 17.81 4.37
N LEU A 51 -3.87 17.57 5.50
CA LEU A 51 -3.57 16.45 6.39
C LEU A 51 -4.27 15.15 6.00
N ARG A 52 -5.15 15.15 4.98
CA ARG A 52 -6.01 14.00 4.67
C ARG A 52 -5.22 12.70 4.41
N PRO A 53 -4.08 12.69 3.68
CA PRO A 53 -3.27 11.48 3.55
C PRO A 53 -2.60 11.03 4.87
N ARG A 54 -2.20 11.97 5.73
CA ARG A 54 -1.62 11.67 7.05
C ARG A 54 -2.67 11.10 7.99
N GLU A 55 -3.88 11.64 7.96
CA GLU A 55 -5.01 11.12 8.71
C GLU A 55 -5.37 9.69 8.27
N ALA A 56 -5.33 9.40 6.97
CA ALA A 56 -5.50 8.04 6.47
C ALA A 56 -4.41 7.08 6.99
N PHE A 57 -3.13 7.50 6.96
CA PHE A 57 -2.05 6.70 7.54
C PHE A 57 -2.22 6.46 9.04
N ASN A 58 -2.57 7.49 9.80
CA ASN A 58 -2.83 7.36 11.24
C ASN A 58 -4.01 6.43 11.51
N ALA A 59 -5.08 6.53 10.72
CA ALA A 59 -6.23 5.63 10.79
C ALA A 59 -5.85 4.17 10.51
N THR A 60 -4.83 3.91 9.68
CA THR A 60 -4.32 2.54 9.42
C THR A 60 -3.82 1.92 10.71
N ILE A 61 -3.03 2.68 11.47
CA ILE A 61 -2.48 2.22 12.74
C ILE A 61 -3.60 2.00 13.74
N LEU A 62 -4.48 2.99 13.94
CA LEU A 62 -5.57 2.91 14.91
C LEU A 62 -6.55 1.78 14.60
N TRP A 63 -6.94 1.62 13.33
CA TRP A 63 -7.88 0.58 12.93
C TRP A 63 -7.26 -0.82 13.04
N SER A 64 -5.97 -0.97 12.70
CA SER A 64 -5.26 -2.24 12.88
C SER A 64 -5.20 -2.71 14.34
N LYS A 65 -5.25 -1.77 15.29
CA LYS A 65 -5.32 -2.04 16.75
C LYS A 65 -6.75 -2.19 17.27
N GLY A 66 -7.76 -1.98 16.43
CA GLY A 66 -9.17 -2.00 16.81
C GLY A 66 -9.62 -0.78 17.63
N GLU A 67 -8.90 0.34 17.55
CA GLU A 67 -9.17 1.56 18.32
C GLU A 67 -10.20 2.47 17.65
N ILE A 68 -10.42 2.30 16.35
CA ILE A 68 -11.48 2.99 15.60
C ILE A 68 -12.35 1.98 14.84
N LYS A 69 -13.59 2.38 14.54
CA LYS A 69 -14.54 1.55 13.78
C LYS A 69 -14.34 1.72 12.27
N MET A 70 -14.71 0.70 11.50
CA MET A 70 -14.59 0.70 10.03
C MET A 70 -15.15 1.95 9.34
N PRO A 71 -16.33 2.52 9.71
CA PRO A 71 -16.82 3.73 9.05
C PRO A 71 -15.89 4.94 9.17
N VAL A 72 -15.17 5.07 10.29
CA VAL A 72 -14.18 6.14 10.50
C VAL A 72 -12.97 5.92 9.60
N ALA A 73 -12.43 4.70 9.58
CA ALA A 73 -11.33 4.34 8.68
C ALA A 73 -11.72 4.53 7.20
N ARG A 74 -12.91 4.08 6.81
CA ARG A 74 -13.42 4.26 5.44
C ARG A 74 -13.51 5.73 5.06
N ARG A 75 -13.97 6.60 5.96
CA ARG A 75 -14.03 8.05 5.70
C ARG A 75 -12.64 8.60 5.41
N ALA A 76 -11.66 8.30 6.27
CA ALA A 76 -10.27 8.75 6.08
C ALA A 76 -9.67 8.25 4.76
N ALA A 77 -9.96 7.00 4.34
CA ALA A 77 -9.51 6.48 3.04
C ALA A 77 -10.09 7.29 1.87
N LEU A 78 -11.39 7.61 1.93
CA LEU A 78 -12.07 8.42 0.92
C LEU A 78 -11.54 9.85 0.89
N ASP A 79 -11.22 10.43 2.04
CA ASP A 79 -10.68 11.78 2.12
C ASP A 79 -9.26 11.85 1.52
N ALA A 80 -8.43 10.82 1.71
CA ALA A 80 -7.14 10.70 1.01
C ALA A 80 -7.30 10.56 -0.52
N HIS A 81 -8.30 9.82 -1.00
CA HIS A 81 -8.61 9.78 -2.44
C HIS A 81 -9.11 11.12 -2.98
N LYS A 82 -9.87 11.87 -2.18
CA LYS A 82 -10.28 13.22 -2.54
C LYS A 82 -9.09 14.16 -2.60
N ALA A 83 -8.18 14.10 -1.63
CA ALA A 83 -6.92 14.85 -1.65
C ALA A 83 -6.12 14.58 -2.93
N ALA A 84 -6.01 13.32 -3.33
CA ALA A 84 -5.37 12.95 -4.59
C ALA A 84 -6.06 13.58 -5.83
N SER A 85 -7.39 13.69 -5.80
CA SER A 85 -8.17 14.26 -6.91
C SER A 85 -8.00 15.79 -6.99
N ASP A 86 -7.82 16.44 -5.85
CA ASP A 86 -7.65 17.89 -5.75
C ASP A 86 -6.26 18.37 -6.24
N VAL A 87 -5.25 17.50 -6.25
CA VAL A 87 -3.87 17.79 -6.70
C VAL A 87 -3.48 17.06 -8.00
N ASN A 88 -4.45 16.86 -8.90
CA ASN A 88 -4.30 16.00 -10.07
C ASN A 88 -3.33 16.51 -11.15
N ASP A 89 -2.88 17.76 -11.04
CA ASP A 89 -1.82 18.40 -11.82
C ASP A 89 -0.42 18.03 -11.32
N ASP A 90 -0.28 17.74 -10.03
CA ASP A 90 0.91 17.14 -9.43
C ASP A 90 0.78 15.61 -9.34
N LEU A 91 1.25 14.94 -10.38
CA LEU A 91 1.13 13.48 -10.49
C LEU A 91 1.86 12.70 -9.37
N ALA A 92 2.95 13.23 -8.80
CA ALA A 92 3.68 12.54 -7.74
C ALA A 92 2.91 12.63 -6.41
N ALA A 93 2.39 13.81 -6.08
CA ALA A 93 1.55 14.00 -4.90
C ALA A 93 0.22 13.25 -5.04
N CYS A 94 -0.43 13.33 -6.20
CA CYS A 94 -1.65 12.59 -6.51
C CYS A 94 -1.46 11.08 -6.25
N ALA A 95 -0.38 10.49 -6.77
CA ALA A 95 -0.07 9.08 -6.54
C ALA A 95 0.22 8.78 -5.06
N ALA A 96 0.96 9.64 -4.34
CA ALA A 96 1.23 9.46 -2.92
C ALA A 96 -0.05 9.47 -2.06
N ALA A 97 -0.99 10.37 -2.33
CA ALA A 97 -2.28 10.43 -1.64
C ALA A 97 -3.16 9.20 -1.95
N HIS A 98 -3.21 8.75 -3.21
CA HIS A 98 -3.89 7.49 -3.55
C HIS A 98 -3.29 6.29 -2.82
N ALA A 99 -1.96 6.23 -2.70
CA ALA A 99 -1.28 5.16 -1.97
C ALA A 99 -1.74 5.09 -0.51
N MET A 100 -1.95 6.22 0.17
CA MET A 100 -2.40 6.21 1.58
C MET A 100 -3.82 5.66 1.77
N GLY A 101 -4.72 5.90 0.81
CA GLY A 101 -6.04 5.24 0.82
C GLY A 101 -5.92 3.71 0.69
N HIS A 102 -4.96 3.22 -0.10
CA HIS A 102 -4.66 1.79 -0.21
C HIS A 102 -3.98 1.22 1.03
N VAL A 103 -3.01 1.94 1.62
CA VAL A 103 -2.36 1.54 2.88
C VAL A 103 -3.41 1.32 3.98
N LEU A 104 -4.40 2.21 4.09
CA LEU A 104 -5.53 2.04 4.99
C LEU A 104 -6.43 0.87 4.58
N GLY A 105 -6.71 0.74 3.28
CA GLY A 105 -7.45 -0.39 2.70
C GLY A 105 -6.82 -1.75 2.99
N THR A 106 -5.51 -1.84 3.20
CA THR A 106 -4.83 -3.10 3.56
C THR A 106 -5.35 -3.66 4.88
N VAL A 107 -5.78 -2.81 5.82
CA VAL A 107 -6.41 -3.28 7.06
C VAL A 107 -7.75 -3.97 6.78
N HIS A 108 -8.47 -3.55 5.74
CA HIS A 108 -9.72 -4.18 5.32
C HIS A 108 -9.48 -5.55 4.66
N VAL A 109 -8.56 -5.60 3.69
CA VAL A 109 -8.28 -6.79 2.88
C VAL A 109 -6.91 -6.68 2.20
N GLU A 110 -6.24 -7.83 2.08
CA GLU A 110 -4.86 -7.99 1.62
C GLU A 110 -4.61 -7.44 0.21
N THR A 111 -5.63 -7.48 -0.66
CA THR A 111 -5.52 -7.03 -2.06
C THR A 111 -5.17 -5.55 -2.22
N HIS A 112 -5.42 -4.74 -1.18
CA HIS A 112 -5.03 -3.33 -1.16
C HIS A 112 -3.53 -3.12 -0.93
N ALA A 113 -2.79 -4.11 -0.41
CA ALA A 113 -1.35 -4.01 -0.20
C ALA A 113 -0.59 -3.73 -1.51
N MET A 114 -1.05 -4.31 -2.63
CA MET A 114 -0.52 -4.00 -3.96
C MET A 114 -0.70 -2.52 -4.36
N GLY A 115 -1.64 -1.80 -3.75
CA GLY A 115 -1.83 -0.38 -3.97
C GLY A 115 -0.65 0.47 -3.50
N LEU A 116 0.06 0.06 -2.44
CA LEU A 116 1.32 0.71 -2.04
C LEU A 116 2.38 0.55 -3.13
N MET A 117 2.49 -0.63 -3.74
CA MET A 117 3.44 -0.84 -4.85
C MET A 117 3.03 -0.07 -6.11
N MET A 118 1.76 -0.11 -6.52
CA MET A 118 1.34 0.54 -7.76
C MET A 118 1.40 2.08 -7.66
N TYR A 119 0.85 2.65 -6.58
CA TYR A 119 0.75 4.10 -6.42
C TYR A 119 1.96 4.67 -5.70
N GLY A 120 2.48 4.00 -4.67
CA GLY A 120 3.65 4.47 -3.93
C GLY A 120 4.92 4.46 -4.76
N LEU A 121 5.18 3.38 -5.53
CA LEU A 121 6.33 3.37 -6.45
C LEU A 121 6.15 4.39 -7.57
N THR A 122 4.93 4.56 -8.09
CA THR A 122 4.63 5.64 -9.05
C THR A 122 5.00 7.00 -8.46
N ALA A 123 4.62 7.29 -7.22
CA ALA A 123 4.93 8.55 -6.55
C ALA A 123 6.44 8.76 -6.42
N LEU A 124 7.18 7.74 -5.96
CA LEU A 124 8.63 7.79 -5.79
C LEU A 124 9.35 8.06 -7.12
N VAL A 125 8.97 7.35 -8.19
CA VAL A 125 9.54 7.52 -9.53
C VAL A 125 9.22 8.90 -10.12
N LEU A 126 7.99 9.38 -9.97
CA LEU A 126 7.60 10.70 -10.49
C LEU A 126 8.23 11.86 -9.70
N ASN A 127 8.52 11.65 -8.41
CA ASN A 127 9.23 12.62 -7.58
C ASN A 127 10.73 12.71 -7.92
N ALA A 128 11.29 11.72 -8.61
CA ALA A 128 12.70 11.70 -8.99
C ALA A 128 13.00 12.39 -10.34
N PRO A 129 14.22 12.95 -10.53
CA PRO A 129 14.69 13.39 -11.84
C PRO A 129 14.63 12.26 -12.87
N ILE A 130 14.28 12.59 -14.12
CA ILE A 130 14.07 11.58 -15.20
C ILE A 130 15.24 10.61 -15.33
N LYS A 131 16.48 11.13 -15.27
CA LYS A 131 17.72 10.33 -15.39
C LYS A 131 17.91 9.29 -14.28
N ASP A 132 17.27 9.48 -13.13
CA ASP A 132 17.44 8.63 -11.94
C ASP A 132 16.27 7.64 -11.75
N ARG A 133 15.22 7.73 -12.57
CA ARG A 133 13.97 6.97 -12.39
C ARG A 133 14.17 5.47 -12.41
N GLN A 134 14.99 4.95 -13.33
CA GLN A 134 15.27 3.52 -13.41
C GLN A 134 15.93 3.01 -12.12
N LYS A 135 16.91 3.76 -11.61
CA LYS A 135 17.57 3.46 -10.34
C LYS A 135 16.59 3.51 -9.17
N VAL A 136 15.66 4.46 -9.15
CA VAL A 136 14.61 4.53 -8.12
C VAL A 136 13.70 3.31 -8.16
N ILE A 137 13.33 2.81 -9.35
CA ILE A 137 12.55 1.58 -9.48
C ILE A 137 13.29 0.42 -8.81
N GLU A 138 14.55 0.18 -9.21
CA GLU A 138 15.36 -0.93 -8.71
C GLU A 138 15.61 -0.85 -7.19
N CYS A 139 15.99 0.33 -6.68
CA CYS A 139 16.26 0.49 -5.26
C CYS A 139 14.99 0.38 -4.42
N GLU A 140 13.89 1.02 -4.82
CA GLU A 140 12.68 1.02 -4.00
C GLU A 140 11.98 -0.33 -4.01
N THR A 141 11.90 -1.04 -5.16
CA THR A 141 11.33 -2.40 -5.17
C THR A 141 12.10 -3.36 -4.26
N GLN A 142 13.43 -3.28 -4.25
CA GLN A 142 14.26 -4.06 -3.34
C GLN A 142 14.01 -3.69 -1.87
N ILE A 143 13.94 -2.39 -1.55
CA ILE A 143 13.63 -1.93 -0.18
C ILE A 143 12.27 -2.47 0.26
N PHE A 144 11.23 -2.33 -0.56
CA PHE A 144 9.90 -2.84 -0.23
C PHE A 144 9.92 -4.36 -0.03
N TYR A 145 10.67 -5.11 -0.84
CA TYR A 145 10.83 -6.56 -0.72
C TYR A 145 11.52 -6.95 0.59
N ASP A 146 12.65 -6.32 0.90
CA ASP A 146 13.43 -6.61 2.10
C ASP A 146 12.63 -6.30 3.37
N ARG A 147 11.86 -5.21 3.37
CA ARG A 147 10.96 -4.88 4.49
C ARG A 147 9.83 -5.90 4.63
N LEU A 148 9.30 -6.45 3.53
CA LEU A 148 8.30 -7.51 3.61
C LEU A 148 8.90 -8.81 4.16
N LYS A 149 10.13 -9.17 3.75
CA LYS A 149 10.87 -10.31 4.31
C LYS A 149 11.19 -10.13 5.80
N PHE A 150 11.50 -8.91 6.23
CA PHE A 150 11.65 -8.61 7.64
C PHE A 150 10.34 -8.88 8.40
N TRP A 151 9.20 -8.35 7.93
CA TRP A 151 7.93 -8.59 8.61
C TRP A 151 7.46 -10.04 8.53
N GLU A 152 7.82 -10.79 7.49
CA GLU A 152 7.59 -12.23 7.44
C GLU A 152 8.20 -12.97 8.65
N SER A 153 9.39 -12.56 9.12
CA SER A 153 10.02 -13.17 10.29
C SER A 153 9.66 -12.53 11.63
N GLU A 154 9.26 -11.25 11.63
CA GLU A 154 9.04 -10.48 12.86
C GLU A 154 7.56 -10.31 13.27
N THR A 155 6.60 -10.58 12.37
CA THR A 155 5.17 -10.32 12.62
C THR A 155 4.64 -10.96 13.90
N ASP A 156 5.03 -12.21 14.18
CA ASP A 156 4.55 -12.95 15.36
C ASP A 156 5.35 -12.66 16.64
N LYS A 157 6.46 -11.94 16.52
CA LYS A 157 7.29 -11.48 17.66
C LYS A 157 6.88 -10.08 18.14
N GLU A 158 6.21 -9.31 17.28
CA GLU A 158 5.76 -7.97 17.58
C GLU A 158 4.63 -7.99 18.63
N GLU A 159 4.98 -7.60 19.87
CA GLU A 159 4.01 -7.41 20.95
C GLU A 159 3.18 -6.14 20.72
N ARG A 160 2.11 -6.26 19.94
CA ARG A 160 1.14 -5.17 19.74
C ARG A 160 -0.31 -5.62 19.87
N LYS A 161 -1.17 -4.68 20.24
CA LYS A 161 -2.63 -4.85 20.16
C LYS A 161 -3.08 -5.00 18.71
N TRP A 162 -4.00 -5.93 18.48
CA TRP A 162 -4.61 -6.17 17.18
C TRP A 162 -6.13 -6.08 17.25
N ALA A 163 -6.74 -5.60 16.17
CA ALA A 163 -8.17 -5.79 15.96
C ALA A 163 -8.48 -7.29 15.84
N SER A 164 -9.56 -7.75 16.48
CA SER A 164 -9.89 -9.18 16.56
C SER A 164 -10.04 -9.86 15.20
N PHE A 165 -10.48 -9.12 14.17
CA PHE A 165 -10.62 -9.67 12.81
C PHE A 165 -9.27 -9.94 12.12
N LEU A 166 -8.18 -9.31 12.55
CA LEU A 166 -6.82 -9.55 12.03
C LEU A 166 -6.13 -10.74 12.70
N LEU A 167 -6.71 -11.29 13.78
CA LEU A 167 -6.16 -12.46 14.47
C LEU A 167 -6.57 -13.79 13.80
N LYS A 168 -7.38 -13.74 12.74
CA LYS A 168 -7.80 -14.92 11.96
C LYS A 168 -6.66 -15.35 11.04
N ASN A 169 -5.94 -16.39 11.42
CA ASN A 169 -4.78 -16.89 10.67
C ASN A 169 -5.13 -18.01 9.65
N ASP A 170 -6.37 -18.49 9.65
CA ASP A 170 -6.86 -19.59 8.81
C ASP A 170 -7.51 -19.11 7.49
N VAL A 171 -7.55 -17.80 7.25
CA VAL A 171 -8.13 -17.21 6.05
C VAL A 171 -7.07 -17.18 4.94
N PRO A 172 -7.32 -17.78 3.77
CA PRO A 172 -6.38 -17.67 2.66
C PRO A 172 -6.24 -16.23 2.18
N ASN A 173 -5.00 -15.83 1.89
CA ASN A 173 -4.66 -14.52 1.39
C ASN A 173 -5.50 -14.15 0.16
N LYS A 174 -6.19 -13.01 0.22
CA LYS A 174 -7.13 -12.59 -0.84
C LYS A 174 -6.46 -12.15 -2.13
N GLU A 175 -5.20 -11.70 -2.10
CA GLU A 175 -4.43 -11.41 -3.33
C GLU A 175 -4.08 -12.70 -4.08
N LYS A 176 -3.72 -13.77 -3.35
CA LYS A 176 -3.53 -15.10 -3.95
C LYS A 176 -4.79 -15.60 -4.65
N ILE A 177 -5.94 -15.55 -3.97
CA ILE A 177 -7.23 -15.95 -4.54
C ILE A 177 -7.58 -15.11 -5.78
N LEU A 178 -7.33 -13.80 -5.74
CA LEU A 178 -7.54 -12.92 -6.88
C LEU A 178 -6.67 -13.36 -8.06
N ARG A 179 -5.40 -13.69 -7.82
CA ARG A 179 -4.44 -14.09 -8.86
C ARG A 179 -4.79 -15.42 -9.52
N GLU A 180 -5.21 -16.41 -8.73
CA GLU A 180 -5.67 -17.70 -9.23
C GLU A 180 -6.86 -17.50 -10.18
N LYS A 181 -7.88 -16.72 -9.78
CA LYS A 181 -9.05 -16.42 -10.61
C LYS A 181 -8.69 -15.73 -11.93
N LEU A 182 -7.76 -14.77 -11.90
CA LEU A 182 -7.32 -14.05 -13.11
C LEU A 182 -6.54 -14.96 -14.06
N THR A 183 -5.72 -15.87 -13.54
CA THR A 183 -4.96 -16.84 -14.33
C THR A 183 -5.88 -17.86 -14.99
N THR A 184 -6.84 -18.42 -14.25
CA THR A 184 -7.85 -19.35 -14.81
C THR A 184 -8.68 -18.69 -15.90
N LYS A 185 -9.08 -17.43 -15.73
CA LYS A 185 -9.82 -16.69 -16.76
C LYS A 185 -9.01 -16.49 -18.04
N LYS A 186 -7.71 -16.19 -17.95
CA LYS A 186 -6.82 -16.04 -19.12
C LYS A 186 -6.57 -17.37 -19.84
N ALA A 187 -6.54 -18.49 -19.12
CA ALA A 187 -6.37 -19.82 -19.72
C ALA A 187 -7.62 -20.35 -20.46
N ASN A 188 -8.80 -19.79 -20.13
CA ASN A 188 -10.08 -20.17 -20.73
C ASN A 188 -10.52 -19.23 -21.88
N LEU A 189 -9.65 -18.30 -22.31
CA LEU A 189 -9.84 -17.38 -23.44
C LEU A 189 -8.91 -17.79 -24.57
#